data_AF-A0AAW6M3V1-F1
#
_entry.id   AF-A0AAW6M3V1-F1
#
_cell.length_a   1.000
_cell.length_b   1.000
_cell.length_c   1.000
_cell.angle_alpha   90.00
_cell.angle_beta   90.00
_cell.angle_gamma   90.00
#
_symmetry.space_group_name_H-M   'P 1'
#
loop_
_entity.id
_entity.type
_entity.pdbx_description
1 polymer ?
#
loop_
_entity_poly.entity_id
_entity_poly.type
_entity_poly.pdbx_seq_one_letter_code
_entity_poly.pdbx_strand_id
1 'polypeptide(L)'
;MGYYKNTRDARSAARRYNAAKRKQNSLSGAGASSLIRLETISETERYSMAQDADRVVEYNNAINAWQNSVAAQLRATIAARSMRIARELHPKAYTDKYGIINQLGFSFPRHGIYIHKGAGRSQGGTIGSNWTKLKNINGIEVSTGIVKHTNPNSLNASQGTGNRNAFEWFDPVVRNRLPELADIVTRYFDTMLIDATRIFIDK
;
A
#
# COMPACT_ATOMS: atom_id res chain seq x y z
N MET A 1 -26.90 40.88 -4.18
CA MET A 1 -27.28 39.46 -4.40
C MET A 1 -26.09 38.46 -4.33
N GLY A 2 -25.01 38.73 -3.56
CA GLY A 2 -23.77 37.91 -3.60
C GLY A 2 -23.58 36.83 -2.53
N TYR A 3 -24.32 36.87 -1.42
CA TYR A 3 -24.02 36.01 -0.25
C TYR A 3 -24.56 34.57 -0.32
N TYR A 4 -25.60 34.32 -1.13
CA TYR A 4 -26.27 33.00 -1.20
C TYR A 4 -25.61 31.99 -2.18
N LYS A 5 -24.77 32.45 -3.11
CA LYS A 5 -24.01 31.55 -4.00
C LYS A 5 -22.86 30.86 -3.26
N ASN A 6 -22.07 31.61 -2.49
CA ASN A 6 -20.92 31.08 -1.72
C ASN A 6 -21.31 30.01 -0.68
N THR A 7 -22.48 30.12 -0.06
CA THR A 7 -22.92 29.16 0.97
C THR A 7 -23.43 27.83 0.37
N ARG A 8 -23.98 27.85 -0.85
CA ARG A 8 -24.33 26.62 -1.60
C ARG A 8 -23.06 25.88 -2.04
N ASP A 9 -22.06 26.60 -2.52
CA ASP A 9 -20.79 26.00 -2.94
C ASP A 9 -20.03 25.41 -1.76
N ALA A 10 -19.94 26.12 -0.63
CA ALA A 10 -19.31 25.61 0.60
C ALA A 10 -20.03 24.37 1.16
N ARG A 11 -21.37 24.34 1.14
CA ARG A 11 -22.14 23.14 1.54
C ARG A 11 -21.94 21.98 0.57
N SER A 12 -21.82 22.26 -0.73
CA SER A 12 -21.55 21.23 -1.74
C SER A 12 -20.14 20.64 -1.58
N ALA A 13 -19.15 21.48 -1.30
CA ALA A 13 -17.77 21.08 -1.03
C ALA A 13 -17.66 20.27 0.26
N ALA A 14 -18.33 20.70 1.34
CA ALA A 14 -18.39 19.95 2.59
C ALA A 14 -19.08 18.59 2.44
N ARG A 15 -20.14 18.50 1.62
CA ARG A 15 -20.78 17.21 1.29
C ARG A 15 -19.84 16.29 0.51
N ARG A 16 -19.12 16.82 -0.49
CA ARG A 16 -18.09 16.08 -1.25
C ARG A 16 -17.00 15.58 -0.32
N TYR A 17 -16.44 16.44 0.53
CA TYR A 17 -15.42 16.09 1.53
C TYR A 17 -15.90 14.95 2.46
N ASN A 18 -17.12 15.05 3.00
CA ASN A 18 -17.66 14.03 3.90
C ASN A 18 -18.01 12.71 3.19
N ALA A 19 -18.35 12.73 1.90
CA ALA A 19 -18.53 11.53 1.09
C ALA A 19 -17.18 10.87 0.81
N ALA A 20 -16.14 11.67 0.54
CA ALA A 20 -14.76 11.23 0.39
C ALA A 20 -14.30 10.45 1.63
N LYS A 21 -14.45 11.08 2.80
CA LYS A 21 -14.09 10.49 4.09
C LYS A 21 -14.81 9.17 4.36
N ARG A 22 -16.10 9.06 4.00
CA ARG A 22 -16.88 7.82 4.12
C ARG A 22 -16.37 6.72 3.19
N LYS A 23 -16.04 7.07 1.95
CA LYS A 23 -15.51 6.13 0.96
C LYS A 23 -14.12 5.63 1.36
N GLN A 24 -13.24 6.53 1.82
CA GLN A 24 -11.95 6.21 2.42
C GLN A 24 -12.10 5.20 3.58
N ASN A 25 -13.06 5.43 4.48
CA ASN A 25 -13.35 4.51 5.58
C ASN A 25 -13.94 3.16 5.13
N SER A 26 -14.58 3.09 3.97
CA SER A 26 -15.07 1.81 3.41
C SER A 26 -13.95 1.01 2.73
N LEU A 27 -12.98 1.71 2.14
CA LEU A 27 -11.84 1.11 1.45
C LEU A 27 -10.86 0.47 2.43
N SER A 28 -10.71 1.03 3.63
CA SER A 28 -9.94 0.41 4.70
C SER A 28 -10.51 -0.93 5.19
N GLY A 29 -11.76 -1.30 4.82
CA GLY A 29 -12.40 -2.58 5.16
C GLY A 29 -12.40 -3.68 4.08
N ALA A 30 -12.21 -3.37 2.78
CA ALA A 30 -12.30 -4.38 1.70
C ALA A 30 -10.98 -5.15 1.53
N GLY A 31 -11.01 -6.46 1.28
CA GLY A 31 -9.84 -7.36 1.29
C GLY A 31 -8.57 -6.89 0.54
N ALA A 32 -7.47 -6.83 1.30
CA ALA A 32 -6.05 -7.07 1.00
C ALA A 32 -5.46 -6.78 -0.39
N SER A 33 -5.49 -5.54 -0.88
CA SER A 33 -4.55 -5.10 -1.93
C SER A 33 -3.50 -4.15 -1.33
N SER A 34 -2.21 -4.52 -1.38
CA SER A 34 -1.08 -3.66 -0.99
C SER A 34 -0.78 -2.62 -2.08
N LEU A 35 -1.79 -1.81 -2.41
CA LEU A 35 -1.78 -0.85 -3.51
C LEU A 35 -2.18 0.52 -2.97
N ILE A 36 -1.60 1.57 -3.54
CA ILE A 36 -2.12 2.92 -3.44
C ILE A 36 -3.37 2.98 -4.32
N ARG A 37 -4.52 3.30 -3.75
CA ARG A 37 -5.75 3.49 -4.51
C ARG A 37 -5.97 4.97 -4.79
N LEU A 38 -6.35 5.25 -6.02
CA LEU A 38 -6.73 6.56 -6.49
C LEU A 38 -8.21 6.48 -6.87
N GLU A 39 -9.08 7.01 -6.02
CA GLU A 39 -10.52 6.87 -6.20
C GLU A 39 -11.20 8.23 -6.24
N THR A 40 -11.92 8.50 -7.33
CA THR A 40 -12.84 9.62 -7.38
C THR A 40 -14.12 9.27 -6.62
N ILE A 41 -14.74 10.30 -6.06
CA ILE A 41 -16.07 10.18 -5.46
C ILE A 41 -17.15 10.22 -6.56
N SER A 42 -16.85 10.96 -7.64
CA SER A 42 -17.79 11.22 -8.72
C SER A 42 -17.53 10.34 -9.96
N GLU A 43 -18.54 9.55 -10.35
CA GLU A 43 -18.52 8.80 -11.62
C GLU A 43 -18.58 9.73 -12.82
N THR A 44 -19.32 10.85 -12.72
CA THR A 44 -19.47 11.81 -13.80
C THR A 44 -18.16 12.54 -14.10
N GLU A 45 -17.33 12.76 -13.08
CA GLU A 45 -16.00 13.36 -13.25
C GLU A 45 -15.05 12.43 -14.00
N ARG A 46 -15.06 11.13 -13.67
CA ARG A 46 -14.31 10.12 -14.43
C ARG A 46 -14.80 9.99 -15.85
N TYR A 47 -16.11 9.97 -16.05
CA TYR A 47 -16.70 9.92 -17.37
C TYR A 47 -16.31 11.16 -18.20
N SER A 48 -16.37 12.36 -17.60
CA SER A 48 -15.97 13.59 -18.27
C SER A 48 -14.49 13.61 -18.62
N MET A 49 -13.61 13.12 -17.73
CA MET A 49 -12.19 12.93 -18.00
C MET A 49 -11.99 11.96 -19.17
N ALA A 50 -12.73 10.85 -19.19
CA ALA A 50 -12.62 9.82 -20.20
C ALA A 50 -13.09 10.24 -21.61
N GLN A 51 -13.91 11.31 -21.71
CA GLN A 51 -14.26 11.90 -23.01
C GLN A 51 -13.08 12.62 -23.68
N ASP A 52 -12.09 13.03 -22.89
CA ASP A 52 -10.89 13.72 -23.36
C ASP A 52 -9.70 12.76 -23.34
N ALA A 53 -9.45 12.11 -24.48
CA ALA A 53 -8.42 11.09 -24.62
C ALA A 53 -7.01 11.65 -24.34
N ASP A 54 -6.73 12.89 -24.78
CA ASP A 54 -5.44 13.53 -24.57
C ASP A 54 -5.21 13.77 -23.09
N ARG A 55 -6.23 14.26 -22.37
CA ARG A 55 -6.16 14.47 -20.93
C ARG A 55 -5.96 13.16 -20.15
N VAL A 56 -6.58 12.05 -20.58
CA VAL A 56 -6.34 10.71 -20.00
C VAL A 56 -4.90 10.27 -20.22
N VAL A 57 -4.36 10.46 -21.42
CA VAL A 57 -2.96 10.12 -21.74
C VAL A 57 -1.99 10.95 -20.90
N GLU A 58 -2.21 12.26 -20.78
CA GLU A 58 -1.38 13.16 -19.96
C GLU A 58 -1.39 12.75 -18.48
N TYR A 59 -2.57 12.49 -17.92
CA TYR A 59 -2.72 12.03 -16.55
C TYR A 59 -1.97 10.70 -16.33
N ASN A 60 -2.22 9.70 -17.19
CA ASN A 60 -1.58 8.40 -17.07
C ASN A 60 -0.06 8.50 -17.22
N ASN A 61 0.44 9.35 -18.12
CA ASN A 61 1.86 9.61 -18.28
C ASN A 61 2.48 10.27 -17.05
N ALA A 62 1.79 11.25 -16.44
CA ALA A 62 2.24 11.89 -15.20
C ALA A 62 2.33 10.90 -14.04
N ILE A 63 1.31 10.05 -13.89
CA ILE A 63 1.30 8.98 -12.87
C ILE A 63 2.40 7.95 -13.14
N ASN A 64 2.59 7.55 -14.40
CA ASN A 64 3.66 6.65 -14.82
C ASN A 64 5.05 7.23 -14.52
N ALA A 65 5.27 8.50 -14.82
CA ALA A 65 6.52 9.21 -14.52
C ALA A 65 6.78 9.23 -13.02
N TRP A 66 5.76 9.55 -12.22
CA TRP A 66 5.85 9.51 -10.76
C TRP A 66 6.26 8.12 -10.26
N GLN A 67 5.52 7.06 -10.60
CA GLN A 67 5.84 5.70 -10.10
C GLN A 67 7.22 5.21 -10.55
N ASN A 68 7.66 5.58 -11.76
CA ASN A 68 8.96 5.22 -12.28
C ASN A 68 10.09 5.92 -11.51
N SER A 69 9.88 7.18 -11.15
CA SER A 69 10.84 7.93 -10.32
C SER A 69 10.93 7.37 -8.90
N VAL A 70 9.80 6.99 -8.29
CA VAL A 70 9.78 6.31 -6.98
C VAL A 70 10.48 4.96 -7.07
N ALA A 71 10.19 4.17 -8.10
CA ALA A 71 10.86 2.90 -8.33
C ALA A 71 12.38 3.06 -8.50
N ALA A 72 12.84 4.07 -9.24
CA ALA A 72 14.27 4.35 -9.38
C ALA A 72 14.93 4.65 -8.02
N GLN A 73 14.28 5.46 -7.18
CA GLN A 73 14.77 5.76 -5.84
C GLN A 73 14.78 4.52 -4.94
N LEU A 74 13.71 3.72 -4.93
CA LEU A 74 13.62 2.46 -4.19
C LEU A 74 14.74 1.49 -4.59
N ARG A 75 15.00 1.35 -5.90
CA ARG A 75 16.09 0.51 -6.43
C ARG A 75 17.46 1.00 -5.95
N ALA A 76 17.70 2.30 -5.99
CA ALA A 76 18.96 2.89 -5.50
C ALA A 76 19.15 2.63 -4.00
N THR A 77 18.10 2.79 -3.18
CA THR A 77 18.17 2.55 -1.73
C THR A 77 18.46 1.08 -1.40
N ILE A 78 17.75 0.14 -2.03
CA ILE A 78 17.89 -1.29 -1.71
C ILE A 78 19.13 -1.94 -2.33
N ALA A 79 19.72 -1.37 -3.39
CA ALA A 79 20.90 -1.91 -4.06
C ALA A 79 22.07 -2.15 -3.11
N ALA A 80 22.24 -1.29 -2.10
CA ALA A 80 23.28 -1.43 -1.06
C ALA A 80 23.11 -2.67 -0.17
N ARG A 81 21.92 -3.29 -0.14
CA ARG A 81 21.63 -4.50 0.66
C ARG A 81 21.28 -5.72 -0.19
N SER A 82 20.67 -5.52 -1.35
CA SER A 82 20.29 -6.60 -2.27
C SER A 82 20.12 -6.09 -3.70
N MET A 83 21.11 -6.39 -4.54
CA MET A 83 21.03 -6.16 -5.98
C MET A 83 19.90 -6.96 -6.64
N ARG A 84 19.54 -8.12 -6.08
CA ARG A 84 18.43 -8.94 -6.58
C ARG A 84 17.10 -8.21 -6.43
N ILE A 85 16.82 -7.64 -5.26
CA ILE A 85 15.60 -6.86 -5.06
C ILE A 85 15.58 -5.63 -5.96
N ALA A 86 16.70 -4.92 -6.09
CA ALA A 86 16.78 -3.76 -6.98
C ALA A 86 16.44 -4.13 -8.44
N ARG A 87 16.92 -5.27 -8.94
CA ARG A 87 16.66 -5.74 -10.30
C ARG A 87 15.21 -6.21 -10.52
N GLU A 88 14.66 -6.93 -9.55
CA GLU A 88 13.31 -7.53 -9.63
C GLU A 88 12.21 -6.58 -9.08
N LEU A 89 12.54 -5.34 -8.73
CA LEU A 89 11.57 -4.33 -8.33
C LEU A 89 10.90 -3.74 -9.58
N HIS A 90 9.58 -3.88 -9.68
CA HIS A 90 8.78 -3.36 -10.79
C HIS A 90 7.62 -2.52 -10.26
N PRO A 91 7.46 -1.26 -10.70
CA PRO A 91 6.22 -0.52 -10.50
C PRO A 91 5.08 -1.19 -11.29
N LYS A 92 3.87 -1.14 -10.76
CA LYS A 92 2.65 -1.68 -11.35
C LYS A 92 1.56 -0.63 -11.26
N ALA A 93 0.96 -0.32 -12.40
CA ALA A 93 -0.23 0.50 -12.49
C ALA A 93 -1.40 -0.33 -13.02
N TYR A 94 -2.60 -0.05 -12.52
CA TYR A 94 -3.84 -0.64 -12.98
C TYR A 94 -4.79 0.47 -13.39
N THR A 95 -5.56 0.21 -14.43
CA THR A 95 -6.56 1.14 -14.95
C THR A 95 -7.96 0.68 -14.59
N ASP A 96 -8.88 1.63 -14.49
CA ASP A 96 -10.30 1.32 -14.42
C ASP A 96 -10.90 1.05 -15.83
N LYS A 97 -12.22 0.89 -15.89
CA LYS A 97 -12.97 0.66 -17.12
C LYS A 97 -12.88 1.79 -18.16
N TYR A 98 -12.42 2.98 -17.74
CA TYR A 98 -12.23 4.14 -18.60
C TYR A 98 -10.76 4.31 -19.04
N GLY A 99 -9.88 3.39 -18.67
CA GLY A 99 -8.45 3.48 -19.00
C GLY A 99 -7.68 4.46 -18.10
N ILE A 100 -8.29 4.97 -17.03
CA ILE A 100 -7.67 5.91 -16.09
C ILE A 100 -6.93 5.09 -15.03
N ILE A 101 -5.64 5.37 -14.79
CA ILE A 101 -4.89 4.71 -13.72
C ILE A 101 -5.52 5.02 -12.37
N ASN A 102 -5.96 3.99 -11.66
CA ASN A 102 -6.67 4.08 -10.39
C ASN A 102 -6.01 3.28 -9.25
N GLN A 103 -5.00 2.45 -9.54
CA GLN A 103 -4.25 1.74 -8.51
C GLN A 103 -2.77 1.66 -8.88
N LEU A 104 -1.91 1.82 -7.87
CA LEU A 104 -0.45 1.77 -8.01
C LEU A 104 0.16 0.83 -6.99
N GLY A 105 1.20 0.11 -7.38
CA GLY A 105 1.91 -0.82 -6.51
C GLY A 105 3.35 -1.06 -6.94
N PHE A 106 4.08 -1.78 -6.10
CA PHE A 106 5.45 -2.18 -6.38
C PHE A 106 5.58 -3.68 -6.12
N SER A 107 5.96 -4.42 -7.16
CA SER A 107 6.25 -5.84 -7.06
C SER A 107 7.75 -6.02 -6.83
N PHE A 108 8.12 -6.85 -5.85
CA PHE A 108 9.52 -7.20 -5.56
C PHE A 108 9.58 -8.53 -4.80
N PRO A 109 10.77 -9.16 -4.69
CA PRO A 109 10.91 -10.43 -3.99
C PRO A 109 10.56 -10.34 -2.50
N ARG A 110 9.83 -11.33 -1.98
CA ARG A 110 9.38 -11.38 -0.57
C ARG A 110 10.48 -11.09 0.46
N HIS A 111 11.72 -11.50 0.18
CA HIS A 111 12.83 -11.27 1.11
C HIS A 111 13.21 -9.79 1.31
N GLY A 112 12.69 -8.88 0.49
CA GLY A 112 12.78 -7.44 0.74
C GLY A 112 12.00 -6.97 1.97
N ILE A 113 10.91 -7.67 2.33
CA ILE A 113 10.17 -7.43 3.57
C ILE A 113 11.05 -7.74 4.78
N TYR A 114 11.84 -8.81 4.71
CA TYR A 114 12.73 -9.18 5.82
C TYR A 114 13.84 -8.15 6.02
N ILE A 115 14.43 -7.63 4.94
CA ILE A 115 15.42 -6.56 5.02
C ILE A 115 14.79 -5.29 5.59
N HIS A 116 13.58 -4.95 5.11
CA HIS A 116 12.81 -3.81 5.60
C HIS A 116 12.58 -3.89 7.12
N LYS A 117 12.20 -5.07 7.62
CA LYS A 117 11.90 -5.31 9.03
C LYS A 117 13.09 -5.73 9.89
N GLY A 118 14.28 -5.91 9.32
CA GLY A 118 15.45 -6.44 10.04
C GLY A 118 15.35 -7.95 10.38
N ALA A 119 14.41 -8.70 9.79
CA ALA A 119 14.28 -10.13 10.01
C ALA A 119 15.39 -10.93 9.27
N GLY A 120 15.82 -12.06 9.83
CA GLY A 120 16.87 -12.91 9.25
C GLY A 120 16.95 -14.30 9.86
N ARG A 121 17.60 -15.23 9.13
CA ARG A 121 17.88 -16.58 9.63
C ARG A 121 18.83 -16.49 10.83
N SER A 122 18.55 -17.24 11.90
CA SER A 122 19.34 -17.23 13.16
C SER A 122 19.37 -15.89 13.91
N GLN A 123 18.39 -15.02 13.66
CA GLN A 123 18.13 -13.82 14.46
C GLN A 123 16.78 -14.06 15.11
N GLY A 124 16.74 -14.40 16.39
CA GLY A 124 15.49 -14.77 17.02
C GLY A 124 14.63 -13.52 17.19
N GLY A 125 13.51 -13.51 16.47
CA GLY A 125 12.47 -12.51 16.67
C GLY A 125 11.97 -12.51 18.12
N THR A 126 11.28 -11.45 18.51
CA THR A 126 10.82 -11.24 19.90
C THR A 126 9.63 -12.12 20.29
N ILE A 127 8.96 -12.76 19.32
CA ILE A 127 7.69 -13.48 19.53
C ILE A 127 7.82 -14.93 19.05
N GLY A 128 7.60 -15.89 19.96
CA GLY A 128 7.42 -17.31 19.61
C GLY A 128 6.05 -17.57 19.00
N SER A 129 5.94 -18.52 18.08
CA SER A 129 4.65 -18.90 17.49
C SER A 129 3.83 -19.78 18.45
N ASN A 130 2.51 -19.65 18.37
CA ASN A 130 1.53 -20.48 19.06
C ASN A 130 0.65 -21.19 18.03
N TRP A 131 0.31 -22.46 18.26
CA TRP A 131 -0.59 -23.21 17.40
C TRP A 131 -1.45 -24.19 18.20
N THR A 132 -2.67 -24.44 17.74
CA THR A 132 -3.54 -25.45 18.34
C THR A 132 -3.12 -26.83 17.84
N LYS A 133 -2.86 -27.76 18.76
CA LYS A 133 -2.51 -29.13 18.38
C LYS A 133 -3.71 -29.77 17.67
N LEU A 134 -3.50 -30.26 16.46
CA LEU A 134 -4.48 -31.07 15.73
C LEU A 134 -4.25 -32.55 16.06
N LYS A 135 -5.33 -33.34 16.07
CA LYS A 135 -5.28 -34.79 16.18
C LYS A 135 -6.00 -35.40 14.99
N ASN A 136 -5.36 -36.38 14.35
CA ASN A 136 -6.01 -37.17 13.31
C ASN A 136 -6.85 -38.28 13.97
N ILE A 137 -8.12 -38.34 13.62
CA ILE A 137 -9.03 -39.43 14.01
C ILE A 137 -9.67 -39.92 12.72
N ASN A 138 -9.39 -41.16 12.34
CA ASN A 138 -9.95 -41.81 11.13
C ASN A 138 -9.80 -40.96 9.86
N GLY A 139 -8.67 -40.29 9.67
CA GLY A 139 -8.39 -39.47 8.49
C GLY A 139 -8.89 -38.03 8.57
N ILE A 140 -9.62 -37.65 9.63
CA ILE A 140 -10.14 -36.29 9.83
C ILE A 140 -9.29 -35.57 10.87
N GLU A 141 -8.80 -34.36 10.54
CA GLU A 141 -8.08 -33.50 11.48
C GLU A 141 -9.08 -32.75 12.37
N VAL A 142 -8.99 -33.02 13.69
CA VAL A 142 -9.81 -32.36 14.71
C VAL A 142 -8.91 -31.56 15.64
N SER A 143 -9.24 -30.29 15.86
CA SER A 143 -8.53 -29.45 16.83
C SER A 143 -8.71 -29.99 18.24
N THR A 144 -7.61 -30.15 18.98
CA THR A 144 -7.66 -30.65 20.37
C THR A 144 -7.94 -29.56 21.40
N GLY A 145 -8.02 -28.29 20.99
CA GLY A 145 -8.13 -27.14 21.90
C GLY A 145 -6.87 -26.82 22.71
N ILE A 146 -5.85 -27.69 22.67
CA ILE A 146 -4.58 -27.50 23.37
C ILE A 146 -3.69 -26.55 22.55
N VAL A 147 -3.46 -25.36 23.08
CA VAL A 147 -2.49 -24.40 22.51
C VAL A 147 -1.07 -24.85 22.88
N LYS A 148 -0.24 -25.05 21.86
CA LYS A 148 1.20 -25.26 22.01
C LYS A 148 1.93 -23.95 21.75
N HIS A 149 2.96 -23.73 22.53
CA HIS A 149 3.90 -22.62 22.37
C HIS A 149 5.22 -23.18 21.84
N THR A 150 5.93 -22.38 21.06
CA THR A 150 7.31 -22.71 20.71
C THR A 150 8.14 -22.82 21.99
N ASN A 151 8.87 -23.92 22.17
CA ASN A 151 9.79 -24.07 23.30
C ASN A 151 10.89 -23.00 23.20
N PRO A 152 11.04 -22.09 24.17
CA PRO A 152 12.08 -21.05 24.12
C PRO A 152 13.49 -21.64 24.01
N ASN A 153 13.73 -22.80 24.61
CA ASN A 153 15.03 -23.49 24.59
C ASN A 153 15.35 -24.13 23.24
N SER A 154 14.35 -24.41 22.39
CA SER A 154 14.59 -24.95 21.03
C SER A 154 14.99 -23.89 20.01
N LEU A 155 15.06 -22.61 20.40
CA LEU A 155 15.38 -21.48 19.53
C LEU A 155 16.86 -21.04 19.63
N ASN A 156 17.74 -21.95 20.07
CA ASN A 156 19.20 -21.76 20.15
C ASN A 156 19.64 -20.44 20.80
N ALA A 157 18.99 -20.04 21.90
CA ALA A 157 19.26 -18.80 22.63
C ALA A 157 19.23 -17.50 21.79
N SER A 158 18.72 -17.56 20.55
CA SER A 158 18.77 -16.44 19.61
C SER A 158 17.57 -15.50 19.72
N GLN A 159 16.52 -15.91 20.45
CA GLN A 159 15.34 -15.09 20.74
C GLN A 159 15.72 -13.82 21.50
N GLY A 160 15.39 -12.67 20.93
CA GLY A 160 15.75 -11.37 21.52
C GLY A 160 17.23 -10.98 21.36
N THR A 161 18.06 -11.81 20.71
CA THR A 161 19.47 -11.50 20.42
C THR A 161 19.68 -11.06 18.97
N GLY A 162 18.59 -10.72 18.26
CA GLY A 162 18.66 -10.26 16.88
C GLY A 162 19.40 -8.93 16.79
N ASN A 163 20.62 -8.94 16.26
CA ASN A 163 21.46 -7.75 16.06
C ASN A 163 21.21 -7.08 14.69
N ARG A 164 20.25 -7.57 13.90
CA ARG A 164 19.90 -6.94 12.62
C ARG A 164 19.00 -5.73 12.86
N ASN A 165 19.52 -4.56 12.51
CA ASN A 165 18.73 -3.34 12.42
C ASN A 165 17.83 -3.39 11.19
N ALA A 166 16.59 -2.92 11.35
CA ALA A 166 15.69 -2.66 10.25
C ALA A 166 16.35 -1.70 9.24
N PHE A 167 16.27 -2.04 7.95
CA PHE A 167 16.70 -1.15 6.88
C PHE A 167 15.46 -0.71 6.14
N GLU A 168 14.84 0.38 6.60
CA GLU A 168 13.57 0.91 6.09
C GLU A 168 13.71 1.49 4.68
N TRP A 169 13.89 0.62 3.68
CA TRP A 169 14.19 1.02 2.31
C TRP A 169 12.97 1.41 1.48
N PHE A 170 11.76 1.08 1.94
CA PHE A 170 10.52 1.20 1.19
C PHE A 170 9.63 2.32 1.73
N ASP A 171 9.12 2.16 2.95
CA ASP A 171 8.13 3.07 3.55
C ASP A 171 8.55 4.55 3.56
N PRO A 172 9.78 4.93 3.96
CA PRO A 172 10.19 6.33 3.96
C PRO A 172 10.23 6.93 2.54
N VAL A 173 10.65 6.15 1.55
CA VAL A 173 10.71 6.59 0.16
C VAL A 173 9.31 6.84 -0.38
N VAL A 174 8.38 5.90 -0.19
CA VAL A 174 7.00 6.06 -0.67
C VAL A 174 6.32 7.22 0.06
N ARG A 175 6.43 7.29 1.39
CA ARG A 175 5.80 8.33 2.21
C ARG A 175 6.23 9.74 1.78
N ASN A 176 7.51 9.95 1.53
CA ASN A 176 8.05 11.24 1.13
C ASN A 176 7.61 11.68 -0.27
N ARG A 177 7.12 10.76 -1.10
CA ARG A 177 6.70 11.03 -2.49
C ARG A 177 5.18 11.14 -2.66
N LEU A 178 4.40 10.87 -1.61
CA LEU A 178 2.94 11.02 -1.62
C LEU A 178 2.44 12.45 -1.88
N PRO A 179 3.08 13.53 -1.37
CA PRO A 179 2.64 14.90 -1.68
C PRO A 179 2.70 15.22 -3.17
N GLU A 180 3.77 14.80 -3.86
CA GLU A 180 3.91 14.97 -5.31
C GLU A 180 2.81 14.23 -6.08
N LEU A 181 2.43 13.02 -5.63
CA LEU A 181 1.30 12.29 -6.21
C LEU A 181 -0.01 13.04 -6.02
N ALA A 182 -0.23 13.63 -4.84
CA ALA A 182 -1.41 14.45 -4.57
C ALA A 182 -1.48 15.68 -5.49
N ASP A 183 -0.35 16.35 -5.73
CA ASP A 183 -0.28 17.49 -6.64
C ASP A 183 -0.54 17.09 -8.10
N ILE A 184 -0.12 15.89 -8.52
CA ILE A 184 -0.45 15.36 -9.85
C ILE A 184 -1.95 15.11 -9.94
N VAL A 185 -2.51 14.38 -8.98
CA VAL A 185 -3.93 13.97 -9.00
C VAL A 185 -4.87 15.18 -8.99
N THR A 186 -4.60 16.18 -8.16
CA THR A 186 -5.44 17.38 -8.00
C THR A 186 -5.45 18.30 -9.23
N ARG A 187 -4.48 18.17 -10.14
CA ARG A 187 -4.50 18.88 -11.44
C ARG A 187 -5.55 18.32 -12.41
N TYR A 188 -5.94 17.06 -12.26
CA TYR A 188 -6.87 16.39 -13.18
C TYR A 188 -8.23 16.14 -12.54
N PHE A 189 -8.28 15.93 -11.23
CA PHE A 189 -9.50 15.61 -10.50
C PHE A 189 -9.65 16.48 -9.25
N ASP A 190 -10.82 17.08 -9.08
CA ASP A 190 -11.20 17.85 -7.91
C ASP A 190 -11.54 16.96 -6.71
N THR A 191 -12.09 15.76 -6.97
CA THR A 191 -12.64 14.88 -5.92
C THR A 191 -11.86 13.60 -5.69
N MET A 192 -10.69 13.45 -6.30
CA MET A 192 -9.93 12.22 -6.18
C MET A 192 -9.22 12.10 -4.84
N LEU A 193 -9.38 10.92 -4.23
CA LEU A 193 -8.76 10.53 -2.99
C LEU A 193 -7.61 9.58 -3.23
N ILE A 194 -6.57 9.74 -2.41
CA ILE A 194 -5.42 8.84 -2.37
C ILE A 194 -5.49 8.05 -1.07
N ASP A 195 -5.68 6.73 -1.19
CA ASP A 195 -5.55 5.80 -0.08
C ASP A 195 -4.23 5.03 -0.22
N ALA A 196 -3.23 5.44 0.55
CA ALA A 196 -1.93 4.79 0.65
C ALA A 196 -1.77 3.96 1.94
N THR A 197 -2.83 3.75 2.72
CA THR A 197 -2.71 3.13 4.05
C THR A 197 -2.22 1.68 4.02
N ARG A 198 -2.35 1.02 2.87
CA ARG A 198 -2.06 -0.41 2.68
C ARG A 198 -0.80 -0.69 1.87
N ILE A 199 -0.15 0.36 1.34
CA ILE A 199 1.10 0.19 0.57
C ILE A 199 2.29 -0.06 1.49
N PHE A 200 2.23 0.45 2.73
CA PHE A 200 3.34 0.38 3.68
C PHE A 200 3.54 -1.05 4.18
N ILE A 201 4.80 -1.40 4.36
CA ILE A 201 5.19 -2.66 4.97
C ILE A 201 5.09 -2.44 6.48
N ASP A 202 3.89 -2.26 7.03
CA ASP A 202 3.66 -2.02 8.47
C ASP A 202 3.66 -3.32 9.30
N LYS A 203 3.53 -3.20 10.63
CA LYS A 203 3.61 -4.32 11.60
C LYS A 203 2.49 -5.35 11.44
#